data_AF-A0A7S2AV97-F1
#
_entry.id   AF-A0A7S2AV97-F1
#
_cell.length_a   1.000
_cell.length_b   1.000
_cell.length_c   1.000
_cell.angle_alpha   90.00
_cell.angle_beta   90.00
_cell.angle_gamma   90.00
#
_symmetry.space_group_name_H-M   'P 1'
#
loop_
_entity.id
_entity.type
_entity.pdbx_description
1 polymer ?
#
loop_
_entity_poly.entity_id
_entity_poly.type
_entity_poly.pdbx_seq_one_letter_code
_entity_poly.pdbx_strand_id
1 'polypeptide(L)'
;FLGIVYSSSSAAAASPVDDALPTYGLVNIAGDGRCLFRSVHVSRQLVRGDSADDDTTAADALRAAAVSELRQRRDELSWAVEGNFDSYLDRMSSPHAWGG
;
A
#
# COMPACT_ATOMS: atom_id res chain seq x y z
N PHE A 1 0.35 -10.05 5.52
CA PHE A 1 -0.24 -8.77 5.95
C PHE A 1 -1.60 -8.64 5.27
N LEU A 2 -2.67 -8.32 6.01
CA LEU A 2 -4.02 -8.12 5.48
C LEU A 2 -4.15 -6.67 4.98
N GLY A 3 -4.54 -6.48 3.72
CA GLY A 3 -4.95 -5.17 3.19
C GLY A 3 -6.46 -4.98 3.37
N ILE A 4 -6.86 -3.83 3.92
CA ILE A 4 -8.27 -3.40 4.01
C ILE A 4 -8.65 -2.71 2.69
N VAL A 5 -9.76 -3.10 2.06
CA VAL A 5 -10.29 -2.42 0.86
C VAL A 5 -11.78 -2.15 1.00
N TYR A 6 -12.22 -0.96 0.60
CA TYR A 6 -13.61 -0.46 0.65
C TYR A 6 -14.55 -1.13 -0.37
N SER A 7 -15.82 -1.33 0.01
CA SER A 7 -16.90 -1.86 -0.86
C SER A 7 -17.91 -0.77 -1.21
N SER A 8 -18.17 -0.57 -2.51
CA SER A 8 -19.31 0.21 -2.99
C SER A 8 -20.57 -0.67 -2.98
N SER A 9 -21.65 -0.24 -2.31
CA SER A 9 -22.91 -0.98 -2.29
C SER A 9 -23.83 -0.55 -3.42
N SER A 10 -24.16 -1.49 -4.31
CA SER A 10 -25.35 -1.43 -5.16
C SER A 10 -26.59 -1.81 -4.33
N ALA A 11 -27.68 -1.08 -4.54
CA ALA A 11 -28.87 -1.07 -3.71
C ALA A 11 -29.63 -2.42 -3.70
N ALA A 12 -29.83 -2.97 -2.50
CA ALA A 12 -30.95 -3.85 -2.18
C ALA A 12 -31.46 -3.51 -0.77
N ALA A 13 -32.77 -3.32 -0.68
CA ALA A 13 -33.50 -2.67 0.39
C ALA A 13 -33.27 -3.24 1.80
N ALA A 14 -32.99 -2.37 2.78
CA ALA A 14 -33.15 -2.61 4.21
C ALA A 14 -33.47 -1.29 4.95
N SER A 15 -34.19 -1.43 6.06
CA SER A 15 -34.94 -0.45 6.88
C SER A 15 -34.24 0.88 7.26
N PRO A 16 -35.00 1.95 7.59
CA PRO A 16 -34.47 3.29 7.83
C PRO A 16 -34.00 3.46 9.28
N VAL A 17 -32.91 2.78 9.65
CA VAL A 17 -32.03 3.13 10.78
C VAL A 17 -30.72 2.36 10.58
N ASP A 18 -29.88 2.84 9.67
CA ASP A 18 -28.46 2.50 9.65
C ASP A 18 -27.75 3.67 8.97
N ASP A 19 -27.05 4.49 9.76
CA ASP A 19 -25.97 5.31 9.23
C ASP A 19 -24.95 4.33 8.64
N ALA A 20 -25.09 4.05 7.34
CA ALA A 20 -24.38 2.96 6.66
C ALA A 20 -22.87 3.11 6.84
N LEU A 21 -22.31 2.36 7.80
CA LEU A 21 -20.88 2.32 8.04
C LEU A 21 -20.18 1.78 6.77
N PRO A 22 -19.03 2.34 6.38
CA PRO A 22 -18.28 1.85 5.25
C PRO A 22 -17.94 0.36 5.46
N THR A 23 -18.32 -0.47 4.49
CA THR A 23 -17.98 -1.90 4.48
C THR A 23 -16.60 -2.08 3.87
N TYR A 24 -15.77 -2.93 4.49
CA TYR A 24 -14.45 -3.27 3.99
C TYR A 24 -14.34 -4.76 3.70
N GLY A 25 -13.74 -5.11 2.56
CA GLY A 25 -13.29 -6.44 2.18
C GLY A 25 -11.79 -6.63 2.45
N LEU A 26 -11.39 -7.89 2.52
CA LEU A 26 -10.00 -8.30 2.69
C LEU A 26 -9.46 -8.89 1.40
N VAL A 27 -8.24 -8.49 1.04
CA VAL A 27 -7.51 -9.06 -0.11
C VAL A 27 -6.25 -9.75 0.38
N ASN A 28 -6.05 -10.98 -0.08
CA ASN A 28 -4.86 -11.77 0.25
C ASN A 28 -3.67 -11.31 -0.58
N ILE A 29 -2.59 -10.96 0.12
CA ILE A 29 -1.34 -10.48 -0.47
C ILE A 29 -0.22 -11.45 -0.09
N ALA A 30 0.66 -11.77 -1.03
CA ALA A 30 1.83 -12.60 -0.78
C ALA A 30 2.68 -12.03 0.37
N GLY A 31 3.03 -12.88 1.34
CA GLY A 31 3.75 -12.51 2.55
C GLY A 31 5.27 -12.42 2.36
N ASP A 32 5.73 -11.56 1.44
CA ASP A 32 7.15 -11.29 1.20
C ASP A 32 7.48 -9.80 1.45
N GLY A 33 8.73 -9.40 1.20
CA GLY A 33 9.18 -8.02 1.37
C GLY A 33 8.42 -6.99 0.53
N ARG A 34 7.66 -7.40 -0.51
CA ARG A 34 6.87 -6.51 -1.35
C ARG A 34 5.46 -6.29 -0.84
N CYS A 35 5.03 -6.98 0.22
CA CYS A 35 3.63 -6.99 0.66
C CYS A 35 3.04 -5.60 0.91
N LEU A 36 3.80 -4.66 1.47
CA LEU A 36 3.36 -3.28 1.68
C LEU A 36 3.00 -2.60 0.34
N PHE A 37 3.95 -2.56 -0.59
CA PHE A 37 3.78 -1.90 -1.88
C PHE A 37 2.74 -2.60 -2.76
N ARG A 38 2.67 -3.94 -2.68
CA ARG A 38 1.62 -4.72 -3.35
C ARG A 38 0.24 -4.38 -2.81
N SER A 39 0.10 -4.25 -1.50
CA SER A 39 -1.17 -3.86 -0.88
C SER A 39 -1.62 -2.48 -1.36
N VAL A 40 -0.71 -1.49 -1.42
CA VAL A 40 -1.03 -0.14 -1.92
C VAL A 40 -1.43 -0.18 -3.41
N HIS A 41 -0.71 -0.95 -4.23
CA HIS A 41 -1.02 -1.09 -5.65
C HIS A 41 -2.41 -1.71 -5.87
N VAL A 42 -2.68 -2.85 -5.25
CA VAL A 42 -3.94 -3.57 -5.35
C VAL A 42 -5.11 -2.71 -4.85
N SER A 43 -4.96 -2.02 -3.71
CA SER A 43 -5.99 -1.11 -3.21
C SER A 43 -6.31 0.00 -4.20
N ARG A 44 -5.30 0.58 -4.88
CA ARG A 44 -5.50 1.59 -5.91
C ARG A 44 -6.23 1.04 -7.14
N GLN A 45 -5.87 -0.16 -7.59
CA GLN A 45 -6.54 -0.81 -8.72
C GLN A 45 -8.02 -1.07 -8.42
N LEU A 46 -8.32 -1.57 -7.22
CA LEU A 46 -9.70 -1.86 -6.80
C LEU A 46 -10.57 -0.59 -6.73
N VAL A 47 -10.01 0.53 -6.26
CA VAL A 47 -10.72 1.82 -6.27
C VAL A 47 -11.00 2.30 -7.70
N ARG A 48 -10.16 1.95 -8.67
CA ARG A 48 -10.31 2.33 -10.08
C ARG A 48 -11.17 1.36 -10.89
N GLY A 49 -11.41 0.15 -10.38
CA GLY A 49 -12.04 -0.92 -11.14
C GLY A 49 -11.12 -1.54 -12.20
N ASP A 50 -9.80 -1.38 -12.05
CA ASP A 50 -8.81 -1.93 -12.97
C ASP A 50 -8.65 -3.46 -12.73
N SER A 51 -8.37 -4.21 -13.79
CA SER A 51 -8.08 -5.64 -13.72
C SER A 51 -6.66 -5.88 -13.21
N ALA A 52 -6.45 -6.94 -12.43
CA ALA A 52 -5.16 -7.27 -11.82
C ALA A 52 -4.00 -7.39 -12.84
N ASP A 53 -3.20 -6.33 -12.93
CA ASP A 53 -1.89 -6.31 -13.60
C ASP A 53 -0.81 -7.11 -12.82
N ASP A 54 0.41 -7.21 -13.37
CA ASP A 54 1.55 -7.79 -12.63
C ASP A 54 1.92 -6.95 -11.40
N ASP A 55 1.35 -7.36 -10.28
CA ASP A 55 1.56 -6.84 -8.94
C ASP A 55 3.04 -6.76 -8.52
N THR A 56 3.92 -7.61 -9.06
CA THR A 56 5.33 -7.66 -8.65
C THR A 56 6.10 -6.49 -9.20
N THR A 57 6.06 -6.28 -10.53
CA THR A 57 6.72 -5.16 -11.18
C THR A 57 6.18 -3.83 -10.67
N ALA A 58 4.86 -3.74 -10.48
CA ALA A 58 4.23 -2.55 -9.94
C ALA A 58 4.67 -2.26 -8.48
N ALA A 59 4.78 -3.28 -7.64
CA ALA A 59 5.28 -3.11 -6.27
C ALA A 59 6.75 -2.64 -6.24
N ASP A 60 7.61 -3.16 -7.12
CA ASP A 60 9.00 -2.75 -7.22
C ASP A 60 9.14 -1.31 -7.74
N ALA A 61 8.31 -0.91 -8.71
CA ALA A 61 8.25 0.47 -9.19
C ALA A 61 7.76 1.44 -8.09
N LEU A 62 6.73 1.07 -7.33
CA LEU A 62 6.25 1.87 -6.20
C LEU A 62 7.31 2.01 -5.09
N ARG A 63 8.05 0.92 -4.80
CA ARG A 63 9.19 0.98 -3.86
C ARG A 63 10.25 1.97 -4.35
N ALA A 64 10.65 1.87 -5.60
CA ALA A 64 11.65 2.77 -6.17
C ALA A 64 11.22 4.23 -6.10
N ALA A 65 9.95 4.52 -6.41
CA ALA A 65 9.37 5.85 -6.30
C ALA A 65 9.37 6.35 -4.84
N ALA A 66 8.94 5.53 -3.88
CA ALA A 66 8.93 5.88 -2.47
C ALA A 66 10.35 6.21 -1.95
N VAL A 67 11.35 5.38 -2.29
CA VAL A 67 12.74 5.64 -1.91
C VAL A 67 13.28 6.93 -2.56
N SER A 68 12.91 7.21 -3.81
CA SER A 68 13.28 8.46 -4.49
C SER A 68 12.70 9.69 -3.80
N GLU A 69 11.43 9.63 -3.39
CA GLU A 69 10.78 10.71 -2.63
C GLU A 69 11.44 10.92 -1.27
N LEU A 70 11.76 9.84 -0.55
CA LEU A 70 12.48 9.93 0.73
C LEU A 70 13.85 10.61 0.57
N ARG A 71 14.59 10.30 -0.51
CA ARG A 71 15.86 10.98 -0.83
C ARG A 71 15.68 12.46 -1.07
N GLN A 72 14.67 12.85 -1.85
CA GLN A 72 14.39 14.26 -2.18
C GLN A 72 13.98 15.06 -0.94
N ARG A 73 13.27 14.44 0.00
CA ARG A 73 12.74 15.08 1.21
C ARG A 73 13.53 14.72 2.47
N ARG A 74 14.83 14.45 2.32
CA ARG A 74 15.73 14.01 3.40
C ARG A 74 15.67 14.92 4.64
N ASP A 75 15.71 16.24 4.42
CA ASP A 75 15.72 17.20 5.53
C ASP A 75 14.40 17.18 6.33
N GLU A 76 13.29 16.86 5.67
CA GLU A 76 11.97 16.79 6.29
C GLU A 76 11.70 15.45 6.98
N LEU A 77 12.29 14.35 6.47
CA LEU A 77 11.90 12.99 6.85
C LEU A 77 12.98 12.23 7.63
N SER A 78 14.21 12.72 7.66
CA SER A 78 15.31 12.04 8.34
C SER A 78 15.07 11.82 9.83
N TRP A 79 14.36 12.73 10.50
CA TRP A 79 14.03 12.61 11.93
C TRP A 79 13.12 11.40 12.23
N ALA A 80 12.33 10.93 11.26
CA ALA A 80 11.40 9.82 11.42
C ALA A 80 12.07 8.45 11.23
N VAL A 81 13.30 8.43 10.70
CA VAL A 81 14.05 7.19 10.46
C VAL A 81 14.99 6.94 11.62
N GLU A 82 14.89 5.75 12.21
CA GLU A 82 15.83 5.32 13.23
C GLU A 82 17.19 5.00 12.62
N GLY A 83 18.25 5.62 13.15
CA GLY A 83 19.63 5.40 12.73
C GLY A 83 20.05 6.23 11.51
N ASN A 84 20.95 5.67 10.70
CA ASN A 84 21.49 6.38 9.54
C ASN A 84 20.51 6.33 8.36
N PHE A 85 20.08 7.51 7.89
CA PHE A 85 19.09 7.65 6.82
C PHE A 85 19.52 6.98 5.51
N ASP A 86 20.78 7.14 5.11
CA ASP A 86 21.27 6.61 3.84
C ASP A 86 21.31 5.06 3.87
N SER A 87 21.74 4.48 4.99
CA SER A 87 21.69 3.04 5.24
C SER A 87 20.27 2.49 5.25
N TYR A 88 19.31 3.27 5.77
CA TYR A 88 17.88 2.92 5.70
C TYR A 88 17.40 2.87 4.25
N LEU A 89 17.74 3.88 3.43
CA LEU A 89 17.34 3.93 2.02
C LEU A 89 17.95 2.79 1.20
N ASP A 90 19.21 2.45 1.44
CA ASP A 90 19.87 1.33 0.77
C ASP A 90 19.17 0.01 1.10
N ARG A 91 18.84 -0.22 2.38
CA ARG A 91 18.06 -1.39 2.79
C ARG A 91 16.65 -1.37 2.17
N MET A 92 15.96 -0.23 2.22
CA MET A 92 14.60 -0.07 1.70
C MET A 92 14.53 -0.15 0.17
N SER A 93 15.65 0.02 -0.53
CA SER A 93 15.74 -0.21 -1.98
C SER A 93 15.67 -1.70 -2.34
N SER A 94 15.96 -2.61 -1.41
CA SER A 94 15.90 -4.05 -1.65
C SER A 94 14.46 -4.55 -1.76
N PRO A 95 14.09 -5.31 -2.80
CA PRO A 95 12.72 -5.81 -2.95
C PRO A 95 12.23 -6.73 -1.82
N HIS A 96 13.17 -7.33 -1.08
CA HIS A 96 12.88 -8.28 -0.01
C HIS A 96 12.88 -7.62 1.37
N ALA A 97 13.23 -6.34 1.47
CA ALA A 97 13.17 -5.60 2.72
C ALA A 97 11.72 -5.28 3.07
N TRP A 98 11.31 -5.62 4.28
CA TRP A 98 9.97 -5.31 4.76
C TRP A 98 9.87 -3.81 5.03
N GLY A 99 8.79 -3.20 4.55
CA GLY A 99 8.43 -1.81 4.86
C GLY A 99 7.54 -1.73 6.11
N GLY A 100 7.39 -0.51 6.62
CA GLY A 100 6.62 -0.17 7.82
C GLY A 100 6.98 1.22 8.31
#